data_AF-A0A0Q9TTL4-F1
#
_entry.id   AF-A0A0Q9TTL4-F1
#
_cell.length_a   1.000
_cell.length_b   1.000
_cell.length_c   1.000
_cell.angle_alpha   90.00
_cell.angle_beta   90.00
_cell.angle_gamma   90.00
#
_symmetry.space_group_name_H-M   'P 1'
#
loop_
_entity.id
_entity.type
_entity.pdbx_description
1 polymer ?
#
loop_
_entity_poly.entity_id
_entity_poly.type
_entity_poly.pdbx_seq_one_letter_code
_entity_poly.pdbx_strand_id
1 'polypeptide(L)'
;MSSEDTNRMSAEFITSRVHLLPSELARGYRLGYLDEATVVELAEDAFRRGHSEATAIGELALLLSDELDRVPDLLGQIDTMAAPADPDPSLVWLFLVLAQAYDRRGVSKDPLADLEAIYAEFGYPEEIEGFVPFLPAPEGQRSGPDAIQRRWRAYLDERSMTYARRAEASDA
;
A
#
# COMPACT_ATOMS: atom_id res chain seq x y z
N MET A 1 -22.93 -10.22 7.22
CA MET A 1 -21.71 -10.25 6.40
C MET A 1 -21.68 -8.93 5.65
N SER A 2 -21.10 -7.92 6.28
CA SER A 2 -20.95 -6.59 5.70
C SER A 2 -19.93 -6.68 4.56
N SER A 3 -20.19 -5.98 3.47
CA SER A 3 -19.35 -5.97 2.25
C SER A 3 -17.95 -5.35 2.43
N GLU A 4 -17.50 -5.14 3.67
CA GLU A 4 -16.24 -4.45 4.03
C GLU A 4 -15.00 -5.35 4.00
N ASP A 5 -15.15 -6.69 3.97
CA ASP A 5 -14.01 -7.62 4.04
C ASP A 5 -13.25 -7.83 2.72
N THR A 6 -13.68 -7.24 1.60
CA THR A 6 -13.22 -7.67 0.26
C THR A 6 -11.86 -7.10 -0.13
N ASN A 7 -11.37 -6.05 0.54
CA ASN A 7 -10.14 -5.34 0.15
C ASN A 7 -9.03 -5.35 1.21
N ARG A 8 -9.17 -6.11 2.30
CA ARG A 8 -8.12 -6.20 3.34
C ARG A 8 -6.87 -6.90 2.79
N MET A 9 -5.71 -6.41 3.20
CA MET A 9 -4.42 -7.01 2.86
C MET A 9 -3.80 -7.63 4.09
N SER A 10 -3.16 -8.80 3.94
CA SER A 10 -2.43 -9.41 5.05
C SER A 10 -1.11 -8.69 5.31
N ALA A 11 -0.64 -8.76 6.57
CA ALA A 11 0.67 -8.23 6.93
C ALA A 11 1.79 -8.90 6.11
N GLU A 12 1.68 -10.21 5.83
CA GLU A 12 2.63 -10.94 4.97
C GLU A 12 2.69 -10.39 3.54
N PHE A 13 1.54 -10.07 2.94
CA PHE A 13 1.50 -9.50 1.59
C PHE A 13 2.21 -8.15 1.52
N ILE A 14 2.04 -7.32 2.54
CA ILE A 14 2.62 -5.98 2.64
C ILE A 14 4.12 -6.08 2.91
N THR A 15 4.52 -6.79 3.97
CA THR A 15 5.93 -6.87 4.43
C THR A 15 6.84 -7.57 3.43
N SER A 16 6.30 -8.44 2.56
CA SER A 16 7.04 -9.04 1.45
C SER A 16 7.33 -8.06 0.29
N ARG A 17 6.73 -6.87 0.28
CA ARG A 17 6.85 -5.87 -0.80
C ARG A 17 7.40 -4.54 -0.32
N VAL A 18 6.98 -4.08 0.85
CA VAL A 18 7.32 -2.75 1.38
C VAL A 18 7.43 -2.78 2.89
N HIS A 19 8.43 -2.06 3.42
CA HIS A 19 8.42 -1.64 4.82
C HIS A 19 7.70 -0.29 4.91
N LEU A 20 6.55 -0.29 5.58
CA LEU A 20 5.73 0.92 5.71
C LEU A 20 6.38 1.90 6.68
N LEU A 21 6.39 3.18 6.30
CA LEU A 21 6.62 4.28 7.23
C LEU A 21 5.42 4.42 8.17
N PRO A 22 5.58 5.04 9.36
CA PRO A 22 4.47 5.23 10.29
C PRO A 22 3.26 5.94 9.65
N SER A 23 3.49 7.00 8.88
CA SER A 23 2.45 7.74 8.15
C SER A 23 1.74 6.89 7.08
N GLU A 24 2.47 5.95 6.46
CA GLU A 24 1.91 4.99 5.51
C GLU A 24 1.03 3.94 6.20
N LEU A 25 1.44 3.44 7.38
CA LEU A 25 0.63 2.53 8.19
C LEU A 25 -0.70 3.17 8.58
N ALA A 26 -0.66 4.40 9.11
CA ALA A 26 -1.85 5.17 9.46
C ALA A 26 -2.77 5.42 8.26
N ARG A 27 -2.19 5.69 7.08
CA ARG A 27 -2.95 5.88 5.85
C ARG A 27 -3.70 4.61 5.42
N GLY A 28 -3.08 3.43 5.54
CA GLY A 28 -3.68 2.16 5.15
C GLY A 28 -4.91 1.78 5.94
N TYR A 29 -4.84 1.99 7.25
CA TYR A 29 -5.96 1.81 8.16
C TYR A 29 -7.13 2.75 7.79
N ARG A 30 -6.85 4.04 7.55
CA ARG A 30 -7.89 5.01 7.15
C ARG A 30 -8.53 4.70 5.80
N LEU A 31 -7.79 4.08 4.89
CA LEU A 31 -8.32 3.62 3.60
C LEU A 31 -9.11 2.30 3.71
N GLY A 32 -9.10 1.64 4.89
CA GLY A 32 -9.79 0.39 5.12
C GLY A 32 -9.09 -0.86 4.57
N TYR A 33 -7.84 -0.73 4.12
CA TYR A 33 -7.02 -1.87 3.65
C TYR A 33 -6.44 -2.69 4.82
N LEU A 34 -6.39 -2.08 6.01
CA LEU A 34 -5.91 -2.69 7.24
C LEU A 34 -7.03 -2.69 8.27
N ASP A 35 -7.13 -3.78 9.01
CA ASP A 35 -7.84 -3.82 10.29
C ASP A 35 -6.88 -3.64 11.46
N GLU A 36 -7.42 -3.53 12.66
CA GLU A 36 -6.66 -3.28 13.90
C GLU A 36 -5.62 -4.38 14.15
N ALA A 37 -5.99 -5.64 13.92
CA ALA A 37 -5.08 -6.77 14.09
C ALA A 37 -3.89 -6.70 13.12
N THR A 38 -4.16 -6.40 11.84
CA THR A 38 -3.12 -6.26 10.83
C THR A 38 -2.20 -5.06 11.13
N VAL A 39 -2.75 -3.96 11.67
CA VAL A 39 -1.94 -2.82 12.11
C VAL A 39 -0.95 -3.23 13.20
N VAL A 40 -1.39 -3.98 14.20
CA VAL A 40 -0.53 -4.48 15.28
C VAL A 40 0.57 -5.40 14.72
N GLU A 41 0.22 -6.35 13.86
CA GLU A 41 1.20 -7.24 13.21
C GLU A 41 2.27 -6.47 12.42
N LEU A 42 1.88 -5.43 11.68
CA LEU A 42 2.80 -4.58 10.94
C LEU A 42 3.67 -3.72 11.86
N ALA A 43 3.12 -3.23 12.97
CA ALA A 43 3.88 -2.49 13.98
C ALA A 43 4.92 -3.38 14.68
N GLU A 44 4.58 -4.63 15.00
CA GLU A 44 5.51 -5.62 15.54
C GLU A 44 6.67 -5.90 14.57
N ASP A 45 6.38 -6.04 13.27
CA ASP A 45 7.41 -6.25 12.26
C ASP A 45 8.36 -5.05 12.16
N ALA A 46 7.81 -3.82 12.13
CA ALA A 46 8.60 -2.59 12.13
C ALA A 46 9.47 -2.46 13.40
N PHE A 47 8.91 -2.80 14.56
CA PHE A 47 9.63 -2.79 15.84
C PHE A 47 10.78 -3.81 15.88
N ARG A 48 10.53 -5.04 15.41
CA ARG A 48 11.53 -6.12 15.36
C ARG A 48 12.75 -5.76 14.50
N ARG A 49 12.55 -4.92 13.47
CA ARG A 49 13.60 -4.45 12.57
C ARG A 49 14.39 -3.25 13.10
N GLY A 50 14.01 -2.69 14.25
CA GLY A 50 14.72 -1.59 14.89
C GLY A 50 14.28 -0.19 14.42
N HIS A 51 13.20 -0.08 13.65
CA HIS A 51 12.69 1.20 13.12
C HIS A 51 11.82 1.98 14.14
N SER A 52 12.31 2.15 15.36
CA SER A 52 11.56 2.71 16.49
C SER A 52 12.08 4.09 16.91
N GLU A 53 11.84 5.12 16.11
CA GLU A 53 11.93 6.51 16.61
C GLU A 53 10.59 7.04 17.14
N ALA A 54 9.45 6.43 16.75
CA ALA A 54 8.12 6.84 17.17
C ALA A 54 7.57 5.98 18.32
N THR A 55 7.34 6.58 19.49
CA THR A 55 6.75 5.91 20.66
C THR A 55 5.43 5.21 20.33
N ALA A 56 4.60 5.81 19.47
CA ALA A 56 3.31 5.25 19.07
C ALA A 56 3.42 3.91 18.30
N ILE A 57 4.47 3.71 17.48
CA ILE A 57 4.69 2.42 16.80
C ILE A 57 5.07 1.33 17.81
N GLY A 58 5.93 1.68 18.77
CA GLY A 58 6.27 0.76 19.86
C GLY A 58 5.06 0.39 20.72
N GLU A 59 4.18 1.35 21.01
CA GLU A 59 2.93 1.09 21.73
C GLU A 59 1.98 0.19 20.94
N LEU A 60 1.81 0.44 19.62
CA LEU A 60 1.01 -0.41 18.74
C LEU A 60 1.52 -1.86 18.73
N ALA A 61 2.85 -2.06 18.67
CA ALA A 61 3.48 -3.38 18.67
C ALA A 61 3.32 -4.15 20.00
N LEU A 62 2.91 -3.48 21.07
CA LEU A 62 2.72 -4.09 22.39
C LEU A 62 1.25 -4.31 22.75
N LEU A 63 0.31 -3.89 21.90
CA LEU A 63 -1.11 -4.07 22.15
C LEU A 63 -1.47 -5.55 22.16
N LEU A 64 -2.24 -5.94 23.17
CA LEU A 64 -2.86 -7.26 23.24
C LEU A 64 -4.17 -7.29 22.44
N SER A 65 -4.67 -8.50 22.16
CA SER A 65 -5.89 -8.71 21.39
C SER A 65 -7.15 -8.05 22.00
N ASP A 66 -7.15 -7.80 23.30
CA ASP A 66 -8.23 -7.13 24.04
C ASP A 66 -8.06 -5.61 24.14
N GLU A 67 -7.01 -5.05 23.53
CA GLU A 67 -6.70 -3.61 23.51
C GLU A 67 -6.76 -2.99 22.11
N LEU A 68 -7.29 -3.72 21.12
CA LEU A 68 -7.34 -3.28 19.72
C LEU A 68 -8.19 -2.00 19.51
N ASP A 69 -9.08 -1.67 20.45
CA ASP A 69 -9.84 -0.42 20.44
C ASP A 69 -8.96 0.83 20.56
N ARG A 70 -7.69 0.68 21.00
CA ARG A 70 -6.70 1.76 21.11
C ARG A 70 -5.99 2.09 19.79
N VAL A 71 -6.10 1.23 18.77
CA VAL A 71 -5.41 1.41 17.49
C VAL A 71 -5.73 2.76 16.82
N PRO A 72 -7.00 3.20 16.70
CA PRO A 72 -7.33 4.48 16.07
C PRO A 72 -6.64 5.68 16.75
N ASP A 73 -6.59 5.70 18.07
CA ASP A 73 -6.00 6.79 18.85
C ASP A 73 -4.48 6.86 18.66
N LEU A 74 -3.80 5.71 18.67
CA LEU A 74 -2.35 5.63 18.44
C LEU A 74 -1.97 6.02 17.00
N LEU A 75 -2.76 5.62 16.01
CA LEU A 75 -2.58 6.05 14.62
C LEU A 75 -2.80 7.58 14.47
N GLY A 76 -3.75 8.16 15.21
CA GLY A 76 -3.95 9.61 15.23
C GLY A 76 -2.76 10.39 15.79
N GLN A 77 -2.01 9.81 16.72
CA GLN A 77 -0.76 10.39 17.22
C GLN A 77 0.33 10.39 16.14
N ILE A 78 0.45 9.29 15.39
CA ILE A 78 1.40 9.18 14.27
C ILE A 78 1.16 10.27 13.23
N ASP A 79 -0.11 10.50 12.85
CA ASP A 79 -0.47 11.55 11.88
C ASP A 79 -0.08 12.95 12.39
N THR A 80 -0.18 13.20 13.70
CA THR A 80 0.18 14.49 14.31
C THR A 80 1.70 14.70 14.36
N MET A 81 2.47 13.62 14.40
CA MET A 81 3.93 13.63 14.44
C MET A 81 4.60 13.52 13.07
N ALA A 82 3.82 13.24 12.01
CA ALA A 82 4.34 13.08 10.66
C ALA A 82 5.06 14.34 10.19
N ALA A 83 6.30 14.19 9.72
CA ALA A 83 7.09 15.30 9.22
C ALA A 83 6.57 15.75 7.84
N PRO A 84 6.57 17.05 7.52
CA PRO A 84 6.15 17.54 6.20
C PRO A 84 6.99 17.03 5.01
N ALA A 85 8.14 16.41 5.28
CA ALA A 85 9.06 15.86 4.29
C ALA A 85 8.76 14.40 3.92
N ASP A 86 7.80 13.76 4.58
CA ASP A 86 7.41 12.39 4.24
C ASP A 86 6.84 12.34 2.81
N PRO A 87 7.17 11.29 2.03
CA PRO A 87 6.52 11.05 0.75
C PRO A 87 5.01 10.87 0.95
N ASP A 88 4.19 11.23 -0.05
CA ASP A 88 2.74 11.04 0.04
C ASP A 88 2.43 9.57 0.36
N PRO A 89 1.83 9.28 1.53
CA PRO A 89 1.60 7.91 1.96
C PRO A 89 0.59 7.20 1.05
N SER A 90 -0.19 7.91 0.24
CA SER A 90 -1.13 7.31 -0.70
C SER A 90 -0.43 6.57 -1.85
N LEU A 91 0.82 6.92 -2.18
CA LEU A 91 1.55 6.31 -3.29
C LEU A 91 1.92 4.84 -3.01
N VAL A 92 2.32 4.51 -1.78
CA VAL A 92 2.59 3.10 -1.43
C VAL A 92 1.32 2.27 -1.47
N TRP A 93 0.18 2.84 -1.08
CA TRP A 93 -1.11 2.15 -1.14
C TRP A 93 -1.56 1.93 -2.58
N LEU A 94 -1.36 2.90 -3.46
CA LEU A 94 -1.60 2.72 -4.90
C LEU A 94 -0.79 1.53 -5.43
N PHE A 95 0.51 1.48 -5.11
CA PHE A 95 1.38 0.37 -5.48
C PHE A 95 0.88 -0.98 -4.92
N LEU A 96 0.55 -1.06 -3.62
CA LEU A 96 0.10 -2.30 -2.97
C LEU A 96 -1.21 -2.82 -3.56
N VAL A 97 -2.16 -1.92 -3.83
CA VAL A 97 -3.46 -2.26 -4.44
C VAL A 97 -3.27 -2.75 -5.86
N LEU A 98 -2.43 -2.07 -6.65
CA LEU A 98 -2.06 -2.52 -7.99
C LEU A 98 -1.32 -3.85 -7.97
N ALA A 99 -0.44 -4.09 -7.00
CA ALA A 99 0.25 -5.38 -6.85
C ALA A 99 -0.75 -6.51 -6.53
N GLN A 100 -1.70 -6.26 -5.63
CA GLN A 100 -2.71 -7.25 -5.26
C GLN A 100 -3.65 -7.57 -6.42
N ALA A 101 -4.12 -6.54 -7.13
CA ALA A 101 -4.93 -6.71 -8.33
C ALA A 101 -4.16 -7.47 -9.42
N TYR A 102 -2.86 -7.19 -9.58
CA TYR A 102 -2.01 -7.91 -10.53
C TYR A 102 -1.91 -9.38 -10.14
N ASP A 103 -1.65 -9.72 -8.88
CA ASP A 103 -1.56 -11.13 -8.45
C ASP A 103 -2.85 -11.91 -8.67
N ARG A 104 -4.00 -11.24 -8.56
CA ARG A 104 -5.33 -11.83 -8.79
C ARG A 104 -5.75 -11.84 -10.27
N ARG A 105 -5.01 -11.21 -11.18
CA ARG A 105 -5.38 -11.05 -12.60
C ARG A 105 -5.68 -12.37 -13.34
N GLY A 106 -5.06 -13.48 -12.92
CA GLY A 106 -5.29 -14.79 -13.54
C GLY A 106 -6.66 -15.41 -13.22
N VAL A 107 -7.30 -14.94 -12.15
CA VAL A 107 -8.61 -15.42 -11.68
C VAL A 107 -9.68 -14.31 -11.66
N SER A 108 -9.29 -13.05 -11.86
CA SER A 108 -10.22 -11.93 -12.04
C SER A 108 -10.99 -12.09 -13.35
N LYS A 109 -12.28 -11.74 -13.31
CA LYS A 109 -13.15 -11.78 -14.49
C LYS A 109 -12.76 -10.72 -15.51
N ASP A 110 -12.27 -9.57 -15.04
CA ASP A 110 -11.80 -8.47 -15.88
C ASP A 110 -10.71 -7.67 -15.15
N PRO A 111 -9.44 -8.10 -15.29
CA PRO A 111 -8.31 -7.41 -14.65
C PRO A 111 -8.10 -5.97 -15.13
N LEU A 112 -8.62 -5.62 -16.31
CA LEU A 112 -8.50 -4.26 -16.84
C LEU A 112 -9.56 -3.36 -16.21
N ALA A 113 -10.78 -3.86 -15.98
CA ALA A 113 -11.77 -3.12 -15.21
C ALA A 113 -11.31 -2.85 -13.76
N ASP A 114 -10.58 -3.79 -13.14
CA ASP A 114 -9.98 -3.59 -11.82
C ASP A 114 -8.99 -2.39 -11.83
N LEU A 115 -8.18 -2.24 -12.89
CA LEU A 115 -7.28 -1.09 -13.05
C LEU A 115 -8.05 0.25 -13.15
N GLU A 116 -9.16 0.27 -13.88
CA GLU A 116 -9.99 1.47 -14.03
C GLU A 116 -10.60 1.90 -12.70
N ALA A 117 -11.09 0.93 -11.92
CA ALA A 117 -11.64 1.17 -10.60
C ALA A 117 -10.58 1.76 -9.66
N ILE A 118 -9.36 1.18 -9.64
CA ILE A 118 -8.23 1.67 -8.83
C ILE A 118 -7.84 3.09 -9.25
N TYR A 119 -7.75 3.37 -10.55
CA TYR A 119 -7.41 4.70 -11.05
C TYR A 119 -8.42 5.76 -10.58
N ALA A 120 -9.72 5.46 -10.60
CA ALA A 120 -10.75 6.37 -10.09
C ALA A 120 -10.72 6.49 -8.55
N GLU A 121 -10.53 5.39 -7.82
CA GLU A 121 -10.48 5.35 -6.36
C GLU A 121 -9.36 6.22 -5.78
N PHE A 122 -8.19 6.22 -6.44
CA PHE A 122 -7.04 7.02 -6.05
C PHE A 122 -7.05 8.47 -6.60
N GLY A 123 -8.15 8.90 -7.21
CA GLY A 123 -8.31 10.27 -7.68
C GLY A 123 -7.58 10.59 -8.98
N TYR A 124 -7.50 9.63 -9.90
CA TYR A 124 -6.90 9.75 -11.22
C TYR A 124 -5.40 10.10 -11.19
N PRO A 125 -4.54 9.30 -10.53
CA PRO A 125 -3.11 9.61 -10.43
C PRO A 125 -2.39 9.52 -11.79
N GLU A 126 -1.73 10.62 -12.19
CA GLU A 126 -0.97 10.73 -13.44
C GLU A 126 0.06 9.58 -13.63
N GLU A 127 0.62 9.12 -12.52
CA GLU A 127 1.66 8.10 -12.46
C GLU A 127 1.30 6.78 -13.17
N ILE A 128 0.01 6.42 -13.22
CA ILE A 128 -0.44 5.14 -13.79
C ILE A 128 -1.17 5.29 -15.12
N GLU A 129 -1.37 6.53 -15.60
CA GLU A 129 -2.12 6.82 -16.83
C GLU A 129 -1.63 6.01 -18.03
N GLY A 130 -0.32 5.77 -18.10
CA GLY A 130 0.30 5.01 -19.17
C GLY A 130 -0.26 3.59 -19.33
N PHE A 131 -0.91 3.02 -18.32
CA PHE A 131 -1.50 1.68 -18.37
C PHE A 131 -2.97 1.62 -17.92
N VAL A 132 -3.69 2.74 -17.94
CA VAL A 132 -5.14 2.75 -17.76
C VAL A 132 -5.84 2.37 -19.07
N PRO A 133 -6.77 1.39 -19.10
CA PRO A 133 -7.29 0.83 -20.35
C PRO A 133 -8.05 1.80 -21.27
N PHE A 134 -8.78 2.77 -20.71
CA PHE A 134 -9.54 3.75 -21.49
C PHE A 134 -8.72 4.97 -21.94
N LEU A 135 -7.50 5.12 -21.45
CA LEU A 135 -6.61 6.19 -21.88
C LEU A 135 -5.82 5.78 -23.13
N PRO A 136 -5.49 6.75 -24.02
CA PRO A 136 -4.62 6.47 -25.15
C PRO A 136 -3.26 6.00 -24.65
N ALA A 137 -2.65 5.04 -25.37
CA ALA A 137 -1.29 4.64 -25.07
C ALA A 137 -0.34 5.86 -25.18
N PRO A 138 0.69 5.94 -24.33
CA PRO A 138 1.71 6.98 -24.45
C PRO A 138 2.33 6.99 -25.86
N GLU A 139 2.78 8.16 -26.29
CA GLU A 139 3.32 8.35 -27.64
C GLU A 139 4.43 7.32 -27.95
N GLY A 140 4.34 6.69 -29.13
CA GLY A 140 5.28 5.66 -29.56
C GLY A 140 5.11 4.29 -28.90
N GLN A 141 4.16 4.11 -27.98
CA GLN A 141 3.90 2.82 -27.33
C GLN A 141 2.75 2.06 -27.99
N ARG A 142 2.79 0.72 -27.85
CA ARG A 142 1.72 -0.15 -28.37
C ARG A 142 0.47 -0.06 -27.49
N SER A 143 -0.70 -0.07 -28.10
CA SER A 143 -1.99 -0.20 -27.41
C SER A 143 -2.42 -1.67 -27.26
N GLY A 144 -3.47 -1.90 -26.46
CA GLY A 144 -4.11 -3.20 -26.31
C GLY A 144 -3.78 -3.91 -24.99
N PRO A 145 -4.57 -4.94 -24.60
CA PRO A 145 -4.49 -5.60 -23.30
C PRO A 145 -3.09 -6.09 -22.92
N ASP A 146 -2.40 -6.79 -23.81
CA ASP A 146 -1.05 -7.30 -23.53
C ASP A 146 -0.03 -6.18 -23.32
N ALA A 147 -0.19 -5.05 -24.01
CA ALA A 147 0.71 -3.91 -23.87
C ALA A 147 0.46 -3.18 -22.54
N ILE A 148 -0.81 -3.04 -22.14
CA ILE A 148 -1.21 -2.52 -20.83
C ILE A 148 -0.65 -3.40 -19.71
N GLN A 149 -0.83 -4.73 -19.79
CA GLN A 149 -0.32 -5.65 -18.78
C GLN A 149 1.21 -5.59 -18.65
N ARG A 150 1.93 -5.45 -19.76
CA ARG A 150 3.40 -5.28 -19.71
C ARG A 150 3.82 -4.00 -19.01
N ARG A 151 3.12 -2.90 -19.25
CA ARG A 151 3.41 -1.60 -18.59
C ARG A 151 3.04 -1.64 -17.11
N TRP A 152 1.90 -2.22 -16.77
CA TRP A 152 1.51 -2.44 -15.38
C TRP A 152 2.57 -3.28 -14.64
N ARG A 153 3.05 -4.37 -15.24
CA ARG A 153 4.15 -5.16 -14.66
C ARG A 153 5.43 -4.33 -14.49
N ALA A 154 5.83 -3.59 -15.52
CA ALA A 154 7.04 -2.77 -15.47
C ALA A 154 6.96 -1.72 -14.35
N TYR A 155 5.80 -1.10 -14.16
CA TYR A 155 5.51 -0.19 -13.06
C TYR A 155 5.71 -0.86 -11.69
N LEU A 156 5.15 -2.06 -11.50
CA LEU A 156 5.29 -2.80 -10.24
C LEU A 156 6.75 -3.17 -9.96
N ASP A 157 7.49 -3.61 -10.99
CA ASP A 157 8.90 -3.95 -10.87
C ASP A 157 9.74 -2.71 -10.46
N GLU A 158 9.51 -1.55 -11.08
CA GLU A 158 10.19 -0.28 -10.75
C GLU A 158 9.90 0.19 -9.32
N ARG A 159 8.62 0.16 -8.91
CA ARG A 159 8.22 0.57 -7.56
C ARG A 159 8.74 -0.38 -6.50
N SER A 160 8.73 -1.69 -6.76
CA SER A 160 9.33 -2.69 -5.86
C SER A 160 10.81 -2.40 -5.62
N MET A 161 11.58 -2.06 -6.67
CA MET A 161 12.99 -1.69 -6.51
C MET A 161 13.18 -0.38 -5.73
N THR A 162 12.24 0.55 -5.83
CA THR A 162 12.28 1.82 -5.09
C THR A 162 12.02 1.60 -3.60
N TYR A 163 11.01 0.80 -3.25
CA TYR A 163 10.71 0.46 -1.86
C TYR A 163 11.77 -0.44 -1.22
N ALA A 164 12.38 -1.36 -1.97
CA ALA A 164 13.52 -2.14 -1.50
C ALA A 164 14.72 -1.25 -1.12
N ARG A 165 15.08 -0.30 -1.99
CA ARG A 165 16.17 0.67 -1.71
C ARG A 165 15.86 1.55 -0.50
N ARG A 166 14.59 1.92 -0.30
CA ARG A 166 14.17 2.68 0.88
C ARG A 166 14.41 1.89 2.17
N ALA A 167 14.06 0.60 2.17
CA ALA A 167 14.30 -0.28 3.30
C ALA A 167 15.80 -0.39 3.63
N GLU A 168 16.65 -0.62 2.62
CA GLU A 168 18.11 -0.69 2.80
C GLU A 168 18.71 0.60 3.38
N ALA A 169 18.20 1.76 2.95
CA ALA A 169 18.66 3.06 3.46
C ALA A 169 18.18 3.35 4.89
N SER A 170 17.09 2.73 5.34
CA SER A 170 16.61 2.81 6.73
C SER A 170 17.31 1.83 7.68
N ASP A 171 17.98 0.81 7.15
CA ASP A 171 18.72 -0.22 7.89
C ASP A 171 20.24 0.09 8.05
N ALA A 172 20.75 1.09 7.34
CA ALA A 172 22.18 1.45 7.27
C ALA A 172 22.56 2.61 8.21
#